data_AF-A0A2P8VNH8-F1
#
_entry.id   AF-A0A2P8VNH8-F1
#
_cell.length_a   1.000
_cell.length_b   1.000
_cell.length_c   1.000
_cell.angle_alpha   90.00
_cell.angle_beta   90.00
_cell.angle_gamma   90.00
#
_symmetry.space_group_name_H-M   'P 1'
#
loop_
_entity.id
_entity.type
_entity.pdbx_description
1 polymer ?
#
loop_
_entity_poly.entity_id
_entity_poly.type
_entity_poly.pdbx_seq_one_letter_code
_entity_poly.pdbx_strand_id
1 'polypeptide(L)' 'MAKPSLRATPQGLAAAGQALTRLGWTQAHLASLVGCSRQPLTHFFKGEAISQTIFMQICDRLGLDWQAIAGLSSP' A
#
# COMPACT_ATOMS: atom_id res chain seq x y z
N MET A 1 -5.60 21.14 -8.45
CA MET A 1 -5.35 20.78 -7.04
C MET A 1 -4.55 19.48 -7.03
N ALA A 2 -3.41 19.40 -6.35
CA ALA A 2 -2.67 18.16 -6.21
C ALA A 2 -3.45 17.20 -5.30
N LYS A 3 -3.73 15.98 -5.76
CA LYS A 3 -4.31 14.95 -4.87
C LYS A 3 -3.30 14.62 -3.78
N PRO A 4 -3.71 14.50 -2.51
CA PRO A 4 -2.81 14.09 -1.44
C PRO A 4 -2.16 12.75 -1.79
N SER A 5 -0.85 12.66 -1.56
CA SER A 5 -0.06 11.45 -1.76
C SER A 5 0.46 10.95 -0.42
N LEU A 6 0.57 9.63 -0.30
CA LEU A 6 1.06 8.93 0.88
C LEU A 6 2.21 8.01 0.49
N ARG A 7 3.15 7.84 1.40
CA ARG A 7 4.24 6.87 1.31
C ARG A 7 4.18 5.94 2.52
N ALA A 8 4.54 4.68 2.33
CA ALA A 8 4.64 3.73 3.43
C ALA A 8 5.96 3.94 4.17
N THR A 9 5.95 3.74 5.49
CA THR A 9 7.18 3.66 6.28
C THR A 9 7.90 2.34 6.00
N PRO A 10 9.21 2.21 6.34
CA PRO A 10 9.91 0.93 6.22
C PRO A 10 9.20 -0.22 6.95
N GLN A 11 8.62 0.06 8.13
CA GLN A 11 7.84 -0.91 8.89
C GLN A 11 6.52 -1.26 8.17
N GLY A 12 5.84 -0.25 7.61
CA GLY A 12 4.63 -0.43 6.81
C GLY A 12 4.88 -1.28 5.54
N LEU A 13 6.02 -1.08 4.87
CA LEU A 13 6.43 -1.91 3.73
C LEU A 13 6.65 -3.37 4.13
N ALA A 14 7.32 -3.60 5.26
CA ALA A 14 7.54 -4.94 5.79
C ALA A 14 6.20 -5.62 6.12
N ALA A 15 5.28 -4.91 6.79
CA ALA A 15 3.94 -5.42 7.10
C ALA A 15 3.14 -5.75 5.83
N ALA A 16 3.16 -4.87 4.83
CA ALA A 16 2.50 -5.11 3.54
C ALA A 16 3.11 -6.31 2.78
N GLY A 17 4.43 -6.47 2.81
CA GLY A 17 5.12 -7.61 2.24
C GLY A 17 4.74 -8.93 2.94
N GLN A 18 4.69 -8.94 4.28
CA GLN A 18 4.23 -10.09 5.05
C GLN A 18 2.78 -10.45 4.75
N ALA A 19 1.90 -9.44 4.60
CA ALA A 19 0.52 -9.66 4.22
C ALA A 19 0.38 -10.32 2.84
N LEU A 20 1.16 -9.87 1.83
CA LEU A 20 1.21 -10.54 0.52
C LEU A 20 1.62 -12.01 0.65
N THR A 21 2.69 -12.29 1.40
CA THR A 21 3.17 -13.67 1.63
C THR A 21 2.10 -14.52 2.31
N ARG A 22 1.45 -14.01 3.37
CA ARG A 22 0.39 -14.72 4.11
C ARG A 22 -0.82 -15.04 3.22
N LEU A 23 -1.17 -14.12 2.32
CA LEU A 23 -2.30 -14.28 1.40
C LEU A 23 -1.93 -15.09 0.15
N GLY A 24 -0.65 -15.38 -0.08
CA GLY A 24 -0.17 -16.04 -1.31
C GLY A 24 -0.32 -15.15 -2.55
N TRP A 25 -0.32 -13.83 -2.37
CA TRP A 25 -0.59 -12.87 -3.45
C TRP A 25 0.69 -12.30 -4.05
N THR A 26 0.62 -11.97 -5.35
CA THR A 26 1.63 -11.17 -6.03
C THR A 26 1.18 -9.71 -6.13
N GLN A 27 2.12 -8.79 -6.39
CA GLN A 27 1.77 -7.39 -6.67
C GLN A 27 0.83 -7.25 -7.89
N ALA A 28 0.94 -8.13 -8.88
CA ALA A 28 0.07 -8.12 -10.06
C ALA A 28 -1.36 -8.54 -9.71
N HIS A 29 -1.50 -9.58 -8.88
CA HIS A 29 -2.81 -9.99 -8.37
C HIS A 29 -3.43 -8.87 -7.52
N LEU A 30 -2.67 -8.27 -6.61
CA LEU A 30 -3.15 -7.14 -5.80
C LEU A 30 -3.56 -5.94 -6.67
N ALA A 31 -2.81 -5.61 -7.73
CA ALA A 31 -3.20 -4.57 -8.68
C ALA A 31 -4.56 -4.86 -9.33
N SER A 32 -4.85 -6.12 -9.69
CA SER A 32 -6.17 -6.51 -10.21
C SER A 32 -7.29 -6.36 -9.17
N LEU A 33 -7.03 -6.66 -7.89
CA LEU A 33 -8.01 -6.52 -6.79
C LEU A 33 -8.30 -5.04 -6.45
N VAL A 34 -7.31 -4.18 -6.63
CA VAL A 34 -7.43 -2.72 -6.47
C VAL A 34 -8.05 -2.08 -7.71
N GLY A 35 -7.97 -2.74 -8.88
CA GLY A 35 -8.46 -2.20 -10.15
C GLY A 35 -7.55 -1.12 -10.72
N CYS A 36 -6.23 -1.22 -10.50
CA CYS A 36 -5.24 -0.28 -11.01
C CYS A 36 -4.15 -0.97 -11.83
N SER A 37 -3.32 -0.17 -12.51
CA SER A 37 -2.12 -0.71 -13.15
C SER A 37 -1.10 -1.20 -12.10
N ARG A 38 -0.07 -1.92 -12.54
CA ARG A 38 1.00 -2.41 -11.65
C ARG A 38 1.89 -1.28 -11.10
N GLN A 39 1.94 -0.14 -11.79
CA GLN A 39 2.87 0.94 -11.47
C GLN A 39 2.67 1.52 -10.05
N PRO A 40 1.45 1.86 -9.60
CA PRO A 40 1.21 2.26 -8.20
C PRO A 40 1.66 1.23 -7.17
N LEU A 41 1.51 -0.07 -7.44
CA LEU A 41 1.96 -1.13 -6.53
C LEU A 41 3.49 -1.15 -6.46
N THR A 42 4.17 -1.00 -7.59
CA THR A 42 5.63 -0.92 -7.62
C THR A 42 6.13 0.29 -6.83
N HIS A 43 5.53 1.47 -7.02
CA HIS A 43 5.88 2.67 -6.25
C HIS A 43 5.61 2.47 -4.75
N PHE A 44 4.45 1.94 -4.39
CA PHE A 44 4.12 1.61 -3.01
C PHE A 44 5.18 0.71 -2.38
N PHE A 45 5.50 -0.43 -2.98
CA PHE A 45 6.48 -1.39 -2.42
C PHE A 45 7.93 -0.91 -2.48
N LYS A 46 8.23 0.18 -3.20
CA LYS A 46 9.52 0.89 -3.14
C LYS A 46 9.56 1.98 -2.06
N GLY A 47 8.45 2.25 -1.37
CA GLY A 47 8.33 3.35 -0.41
C GLY A 47 8.17 4.72 -1.06
N GLU A 48 7.81 4.76 -2.34
CA GLU A 48 7.57 6.00 -3.07
C GLU A 48 6.14 6.50 -2.85
N ALA A 49 5.94 7.81 -2.98
CA ALA A 49 4.63 8.41 -2.75
C ALA A 49 3.64 8.04 -3.88
N ILE A 50 2.46 7.57 -3.50
CA ILE A 50 1.36 7.27 -4.41
C ILE A 50 0.10 8.02 -3.99
N SER A 51 -0.92 8.11 -4.85
CA SER A 51 -2.17 8.75 -4.48
C SER A 51 -2.78 8.12 -3.23
N GLN A 52 -3.28 8.95 -2.31
CA GLN A 52 -3.90 8.52 -1.07
C GLN A 52 -5.02 7.48 -1.29
N THR A 53 -5.84 7.63 -2.34
CA THR A 53 -6.91 6.67 -2.67
C THR A 53 -6.37 5.27 -2.94
N ILE A 54 -5.38 5.14 -3.84
CA ILE A 54 -4.76 3.84 -4.15
C ILE A 54 -4.04 3.28 -2.92
N PHE A 55 -3.38 4.14 -2.12
CA PHE A 55 -2.72 3.73 -0.89
C PHE A 55 -3.70 3.08 0.09
N MET A 56 -4.84 3.72 0.34
CA MET A 56 -5.89 3.18 1.20
C MET A 56 -6.46 1.88 0.64
N GLN A 57 -6.73 1.80 -0.66
CA GLN A 57 -7.24 0.57 -1.29
C GLN A 57 -6.26 -0.60 -1.18
N ILE A 58 -4.96 -0.35 -1.35
CA ILE A 58 -3.92 -1.36 -1.13
C ILE A 58 -3.97 -1.88 0.32
N CYS A 59 -4.02 -0.97 1.30
CA CYS A 59 -4.05 -1.34 2.71
C CYS A 59 -5.33 -2.11 3.06
N ASP A 60 -6.49 -1.67 2.57
CA ASP A 60 -7.78 -2.34 2.75
C ASP A 60 -7.74 -3.79 2.22
N ARG A 61 -7.25 -4.00 0.99
CA ARG A 61 -7.11 -5.34 0.41
C ARG A 61 -6.16 -6.25 1.18
N LEU A 62 -5.13 -5.68 1.80
CA LEU A 62 -4.17 -6.40 2.63
C LEU A 62 -4.64 -6.60 4.08
N GLY A 63 -5.76 -5.97 4.47
CA GLY A 63 -6.26 -5.99 5.85
C GLY A 63 -5.36 -5.22 6.83
N LEU A 64 -4.82 -4.09 6.38
CA LEU A 64 -3.88 -3.25 7.13
C LEU A 64 -4.48 -1.85 7.38
N ASP A 65 -4.17 -1.27 8.53
CA ASP A 65 -4.50 0.13 8.80
C ASP A 65 -3.55 1.07 8.04
N TRP A 66 -4.09 1.79 7.06
CA TRP A 66 -3.33 2.70 6.23
C TRP A 66 -2.64 3.82 7.03
N GLN A 67 -3.18 4.24 8.17
CA GLN A 67 -2.57 5.28 9.01
C GLN A 67 -1.29 4.74 9.65
N ALA A 68 -1.33 3.55 10.21
CA ALA A 68 -0.15 2.86 10.73
C ALA A 68 0.90 2.62 9.64
N ILE A 69 0.50 2.15 8.45
CA ILE A 69 1.42 1.92 7.32
C ILE A 69 2.09 3.23 6.88
N ALA A 70 1.36 4.36 6.89
CA ALA A 70 1.88 5.68 6.56
C ALA A 70 2.66 6.36 7.72
N GLY A 71 2.68 5.76 8.93
CA GLY A 71 3.29 6.37 10.11
C GLY A 71 2.52 7.57 10.65
N LEU A 72 1.21 7.60 10.42
CA LEU A 72 0.28 8.65 10.85
C LEU A 72 -0.50 8.26 12.11
N SER A 73 -0.45 7.00 12.53
CA SER A 73 -0.96 6.58 13.83
C SER A 73 -0.10 7.21 14.94
N SER A 74 -0.69 8.05 15.79
CA SER A 74 -0.02 8.53 17.01
C SER A 74 0.31 7.35 17.93
N PRO A 75 1.39 7.44 18.73
CA PRO A 75 1.70 6.46 19.78
C PRO A 75 0.59 6.36 20.83
#